data_AF-A0AAW3LTZ9-F1
#
_entry.id   AF-A0AAW3LTZ9-F1
#
_cell.length_a   1.000
_cell.length_b   1.000
_cell.length_c   1.000
_cell.angle_alpha   90.00
_cell.angle_beta   90.00
_cell.angle_gamma   90.00
#
_symmetry.space_group_name_H-M   'P 1'
#
loop_
_entity.id
_entity.type
_entity.pdbx_description
1 polymer ?
#
loop_
_entity_poly.entity_id
_entity_poly.type
_entity_poly.pdbx_seq_one_letter_code
_entity_poly.pdbx_strand_id
1 'polypeptide(L)'
;MSLENRKIFENELLKELKAINTSKSIGTDKIKILASKNKLKFKFEKAYVAELYLEHLTNANGYYLGWHVFGGPIFECTANFIAPYKSNLLNKACSSYTTLKIEDKKLTLVSGGVLKTPTPEDAVAISKHIRQIIEEDYIPKIAGCIIASERTIQDVNNAPNIYAYPAIFIHCAIMQNPKISKKDLLKEILSNKKIIKDNNFDLELLESYLDGQLTD
;
A
#
# COMPACT_ATOMS: atom_id res chain seq x y z
N MET A 1 12.52 24.01 -16.34
CA MET A 1 11.16 24.22 -15.83
C MET A 1 11.26 24.99 -14.53
N SER A 2 10.47 26.04 -14.32
CA SER A 2 10.69 27.00 -13.22
C SER A 2 10.30 26.41 -11.86
N LEU A 3 11.00 26.85 -10.81
CA LEU A 3 10.62 26.65 -9.40
C LEU A 3 9.15 27.08 -9.13
N GLU A 4 8.65 28.00 -9.95
CA GLU A 4 7.31 28.54 -9.88
C GLU A 4 6.23 27.53 -10.26
N ASN A 5 6.39 26.81 -11.39
CA ASN A 5 5.46 25.73 -11.79
C ASN A 5 5.34 24.67 -10.69
N ARG A 6 6.48 24.31 -10.08
CA ARG A 6 6.53 23.38 -8.97
C ARG A 6 5.72 23.86 -7.77
N LYS A 7 5.87 25.12 -7.37
CA LYS A 7 5.12 25.69 -6.23
C LYS A 7 3.62 25.74 -6.52
N ILE A 8 3.23 26.11 -7.73
CA ILE A 8 1.82 26.12 -8.16
C ILE A 8 1.24 24.71 -8.04
N PHE A 9 1.93 23.71 -8.61
CA PHE A 9 1.49 22.33 -8.52
C PHE A 9 1.42 21.80 -7.08
N GLU A 10 2.47 22.01 -6.25
CA GLU A 10 2.47 21.54 -4.86
C GLU A 10 1.34 22.19 -4.02
N ASN A 11 0.97 23.43 -4.33
CA ASN A 11 -0.15 24.10 -3.68
C ASN A 11 -1.51 23.51 -4.09
N GLU A 12 -1.74 23.27 -5.39
CA GLU A 12 -2.96 22.62 -5.87
C GLU A 12 -3.06 21.18 -5.39
N LEU A 13 -1.97 20.43 -5.41
CA LEU A 13 -1.91 19.08 -4.88
C LEU A 13 -2.27 19.06 -3.39
N LEU A 14 -1.72 19.96 -2.57
CA LEU A 14 -2.07 20.03 -1.16
C LEU A 14 -3.56 20.34 -0.93
N LYS A 15 -4.17 21.21 -1.74
CA LYS A 15 -5.61 21.48 -1.66
C LYS A 15 -6.42 20.21 -1.92
N GLU A 16 -6.07 19.48 -2.97
CA GLU A 16 -6.76 18.24 -3.34
C GLU A 16 -6.52 17.11 -2.32
N LEU A 17 -5.31 16.96 -1.77
CA LEU A 17 -5.02 16.00 -0.70
C LEU A 17 -5.80 16.30 0.59
N LYS A 18 -6.01 17.58 0.92
CA LYS A 18 -6.87 17.98 2.05
C LYS A 18 -8.36 17.73 1.80
N ALA A 19 -8.77 17.67 0.53
CA ALA A 19 -10.14 17.41 0.11
C ALA A 19 -10.48 15.91 0.04
N ILE A 20 -9.54 15.03 0.38
CA ILE A 20 -9.77 13.58 0.41
C ILE A 20 -10.88 13.25 1.39
N ASN A 21 -11.88 12.53 0.91
CA ASN A 21 -13.01 12.09 1.69
C ASN A 21 -12.85 10.63 2.13
N THR A 22 -12.36 10.43 3.35
CA THR A 22 -12.13 9.09 3.90
C THR A 22 -13.42 8.30 4.14
N SER A 23 -14.59 8.96 4.28
CA SER A 23 -15.84 8.24 4.52
C SER A 23 -16.29 7.36 3.35
N LYS A 24 -15.69 7.54 2.17
CA LYS A 24 -15.92 6.69 0.99
C LYS A 24 -14.99 5.47 0.92
N SER A 25 -13.97 5.40 1.78
CA SER A 25 -12.93 4.37 1.71
C SER A 25 -13.18 3.24 2.71
N ILE A 26 -13.49 2.04 2.20
CA ILE A 26 -13.73 0.84 3.00
C ILE A 26 -12.53 0.55 3.91
N GLY A 27 -12.79 0.22 5.18
CA GLY A 27 -11.75 -0.19 6.13
C GLY A 27 -10.96 0.97 6.75
N THR A 28 -11.39 2.22 6.55
CA THR A 28 -10.72 3.41 7.08
C THR A 28 -11.34 4.00 8.34
N ASP A 29 -12.42 3.42 8.88
CA ASP A 29 -13.16 4.00 10.02
C ASP A 29 -12.29 4.19 11.28
N LYS A 30 -11.25 3.36 11.43
CA LYS A 30 -10.28 3.42 12.52
C LYS A 30 -8.96 4.10 12.14
N ILE A 31 -8.85 4.60 10.91
CA ILE A 31 -7.64 5.17 10.34
C ILE A 31 -7.86 6.65 10.05
N LYS A 32 -7.20 7.52 10.82
CA LYS A 32 -7.21 8.95 10.56
C LYS A 32 -6.16 9.30 9.51
N ILE A 33 -6.59 9.90 8.40
CA ILE A 33 -5.70 10.36 7.33
C ILE A 33 -5.45 11.86 7.48
N LEU A 34 -4.19 12.28 7.42
CA LEU A 34 -3.76 13.67 7.54
C LEU A 34 -2.93 14.08 6.34
N ALA A 35 -3.37 15.09 5.61
CA ALA A 35 -2.62 15.67 4.50
C ALA A 35 -1.59 16.70 4.98
N SER A 36 -0.39 16.67 4.41
CA SER A 36 0.64 17.69 4.61
C SER A 36 1.55 17.79 3.40
N LYS A 37 1.76 19.00 2.86
CA LYS A 37 2.56 19.24 1.64
C LYS A 37 2.13 18.28 0.50
N ASN A 38 2.99 17.32 0.13
CA ASN A 38 2.75 16.34 -0.94
C ASN A 38 2.55 14.92 -0.40
N LYS A 39 2.06 14.77 0.84
CA LYS A 39 1.93 13.47 1.50
C LYS A 39 0.68 13.34 2.35
N LEU A 40 0.27 12.09 2.50
CA LEU A 40 -0.73 11.63 3.44
C LEU A 40 -0.05 10.82 4.54
N LYS A 41 -0.38 11.12 5.78
CA LYS A 41 0.00 10.32 6.94
C LYS A 41 -1.21 9.59 7.46
N PHE A 42 -1.05 8.31 7.73
CA PHE A 42 -2.10 7.45 8.27
C PHE A 42 -1.82 7.22 9.74
N LYS A 43 -2.81 7.53 10.57
CA LYS A 43 -2.78 7.22 11.99
C LYS A 43 -3.77 6.12 12.31
N PHE A 44 -3.28 5.10 12.99
CA PHE A 44 -4.12 4.13 13.66
C PHE A 44 -4.02 4.41 15.16
N GLU A 45 -5.17 4.60 15.80
CA GLU A 45 -5.26 5.11 17.17
C GLU A 45 -4.46 6.42 17.35
N LYS A 46 -3.37 6.40 18.13
CA LYS A 46 -2.51 7.56 18.41
C LYS A 46 -1.19 7.56 17.63
N ALA A 47 -0.84 6.46 16.96
CA ALA A 47 0.45 6.29 16.29
C ALA A 47 0.36 6.58 14.78
N TYR A 48 1.44 7.13 14.20
CA TYR A 48 1.61 7.14 12.76
C TYR A 48 2.09 5.76 12.31
N VAL A 49 1.39 5.15 11.37
CA VAL A 49 1.60 3.75 10.98
C VAL A 49 1.87 3.57 9.49
N ALA A 50 1.54 4.57 8.67
CA ALA A 50 1.86 4.56 7.26
C ALA A 50 1.98 5.98 6.72
N GLU A 51 2.63 6.10 5.56
CA GLU A 51 2.59 7.30 4.76
C GLU A 51 2.54 7.00 3.26
N LEU A 52 1.90 7.90 2.52
CA LEU A 52 1.92 8.00 1.07
C LEU A 52 2.48 9.36 0.72
N TYR A 53 3.36 9.45 -0.27
CA TYR A 53 4.02 10.69 -0.66
C TYR A 53 4.18 10.78 -2.18
N LEU A 54 4.19 12.02 -2.67
CA LEU A 54 4.64 12.38 -4.00
C LEU A 54 5.93 13.20 -3.85
N GLU A 55 7.05 12.60 -4.25
CA GLU A 55 8.36 13.21 -4.10
C GLU A 55 8.94 13.65 -5.45
N HIS A 56 9.46 14.88 -5.48
CA HIS A 56 9.99 15.49 -6.68
C HIS A 56 11.44 15.05 -6.94
N LEU A 57 11.68 14.45 -8.10
CA LEU A 57 12.99 14.15 -8.64
C LEU A 57 13.48 15.31 -9.50
N THR A 58 14.47 16.05 -8.99
CA THR A 58 15.02 17.24 -9.67
C THR A 58 15.54 16.92 -11.08
N ASN A 59 16.25 15.80 -11.25
CA ASN A 59 16.87 15.45 -12.54
C ASN A 59 15.83 15.01 -13.59
N ALA A 60 14.78 14.31 -13.17
CA ALA A 60 13.69 13.91 -14.06
C ALA A 60 12.65 15.02 -14.24
N ASN A 61 12.72 16.07 -13.41
CA ASN A 61 11.75 17.15 -13.30
C ASN A 61 10.31 16.60 -13.28
N GLY A 62 10.05 15.81 -12.24
CA GLY A 62 8.77 15.17 -12.05
C GLY A 62 8.67 14.51 -10.69
N TYR A 63 7.53 13.88 -10.43
CA TYR A 63 7.17 13.29 -9.17
C TYR A 63 7.04 11.79 -9.31
N TYR A 64 7.48 11.06 -8.29
CA TYR A 64 7.11 9.67 -8.13
C TYR A 64 6.21 9.53 -6.91
N LEU A 65 5.24 8.62 -7.00
CA LEU A 65 4.44 8.22 -5.86
C LEU A 65 5.08 7.03 -5.16
N GLY A 66 5.16 7.11 -3.84
CA GLY A 66 5.54 6.00 -2.98
C GLY A 66 4.67 5.92 -1.74
N TRP A 67 4.59 4.74 -1.14
CA TRP A 67 3.98 4.55 0.16
C TRP A 67 4.64 3.40 0.91
N HIS A 68 4.50 3.40 2.23
CA HIS A 68 4.91 2.27 3.07
C HIS A 68 4.11 2.22 4.36
N VAL A 69 3.92 1.00 4.87
CA VAL A 69 3.24 0.70 6.14
C VAL A 69 4.25 0.12 7.12
N PHE A 70 4.46 0.83 8.21
CA PHE A 70 5.54 0.60 9.18
C PHE A 70 5.01 0.53 10.62
N GLY A 71 3.70 0.29 10.79
CA GLY A 71 3.04 0.19 12.07
C GLY A 71 1.64 -0.41 11.94
N GLY A 72 0.98 -0.58 13.07
CA GLY A 72 -0.36 -1.15 13.15
C GLY A 72 -0.37 -2.66 13.35
N PRO A 73 -1.54 -3.28 13.56
CA PRO A 73 -1.60 -4.62 14.12
C PRO A 73 -0.99 -5.72 13.23
N ILE A 74 -1.14 -5.62 11.89
CA ILE A 74 -0.51 -6.58 10.97
C ILE A 74 1.00 -6.45 11.03
N PHE A 75 1.52 -5.22 10.99
CA PHE A 75 2.96 -4.95 11.11
C PHE A 75 3.52 -5.51 12.42
N GLU A 76 2.86 -5.22 13.55
CA GLU A 76 3.26 -5.69 14.88
C GLU A 76 3.24 -7.21 14.97
N CYS A 77 2.24 -7.86 14.38
CA CYS A 77 2.20 -9.31 14.26
C CYS A 77 3.39 -9.85 13.44
N THR A 78 3.72 -9.24 12.30
CA THR A 78 4.83 -9.71 11.45
C THR A 78 6.19 -9.64 12.16
N ALA A 79 6.35 -8.73 13.12
CA ALA A 79 7.58 -8.58 13.89
C ALA A 79 7.85 -9.76 14.85
N ASN A 80 6.85 -10.61 15.12
CA ASN A 80 7.01 -11.80 15.95
C ASN A 80 7.57 -13.01 15.20
N PHE A 81 7.80 -12.89 13.90
CA PHE A 81 8.27 -13.98 13.04
C PHE A 81 9.70 -13.74 12.57
N ILE A 82 10.47 -14.83 12.48
CA ILE A 82 11.81 -14.83 11.89
C ILE A 82 11.74 -15.66 10.61
N ALA A 83 11.63 -15.00 9.46
CA ALA A 83 11.59 -15.68 8.18
C ALA A 83 12.97 -16.31 7.86
N PRO A 84 13.02 -17.55 7.32
CA PRO A 84 14.27 -18.20 6.90
C PRO A 84 14.83 -17.64 5.57
N TYR A 85 14.25 -16.57 5.04
CA TYR A 85 14.63 -15.93 3.79
C TYR A 85 14.64 -14.41 3.92
N LYS A 86 15.28 -13.72 2.95
CA LYS A 86 15.38 -12.27 2.95
C LYS A 86 14.05 -11.61 2.59
N SER A 87 13.78 -10.46 3.22
CA SER A 87 12.68 -9.56 2.88
C SER A 87 12.72 -9.14 1.41
N ASN A 88 11.54 -8.97 0.79
CA ASN A 88 11.42 -8.27 -0.50
C ASN A 88 11.78 -6.79 -0.42
N LEU A 89 11.67 -6.21 0.79
CA LEU A 89 11.80 -4.78 1.01
C LEU A 89 13.19 -4.44 1.57
N LEU A 90 13.70 -3.29 1.16
CA LEU A 90 14.97 -2.73 1.65
C LEU A 90 14.78 -1.85 2.90
N ASN A 91 13.54 -1.71 3.37
CA ASN A 91 13.17 -0.93 4.55
C ASN A 91 12.47 -1.84 5.57
N LYS A 92 12.19 -1.29 6.75
CA LYS A 92 11.54 -2.01 7.85
C LYS A 92 10.01 -2.05 7.74
N ALA A 93 9.41 -1.69 6.61
CA ALA A 93 7.96 -1.73 6.46
C ALA A 93 7.46 -3.19 6.30
N CYS A 94 6.21 -3.47 6.66
CA CYS A 94 5.58 -4.73 6.27
C CYS A 94 5.15 -4.72 4.79
N SER A 95 4.87 -3.53 4.26
CA SER A 95 4.53 -3.30 2.86
C SER A 95 5.07 -1.96 2.38
N SER A 96 5.62 -1.91 1.17
CA SER A 96 6.17 -0.71 0.55
C SER A 96 6.11 -0.77 -0.97
N TYR A 97 5.74 0.35 -1.56
CA TYR A 97 5.51 0.50 -2.99
C TYR A 97 6.11 1.81 -3.49
N THR A 98 6.59 1.78 -4.73
CA THR A 98 6.98 2.98 -5.47
C THR A 98 6.73 2.78 -6.96
N THR A 99 6.21 3.84 -7.58
CA THR A 99 6.04 3.96 -9.04
C THR A 99 7.37 3.86 -9.81
N LEU A 100 8.52 4.11 -9.16
CA LEU A 100 9.83 3.97 -9.82
C LEU A 100 10.23 2.53 -10.12
N LYS A 101 9.68 1.56 -9.39
CA LYS A 101 10.01 0.13 -9.52
C LYS A 101 8.94 -0.66 -10.26
N ILE A 102 7.77 -0.06 -10.47
CA ILE A 102 6.57 -0.73 -10.98
C ILE A 102 6.00 0.18 -12.06
N GLU A 103 5.80 -0.35 -13.26
CA GLU A 103 5.08 0.36 -14.31
C GLU A 103 3.61 0.51 -13.90
N ASP A 104 3.29 1.60 -13.19
CA ASP A 104 1.92 1.94 -12.85
C ASP A 104 1.36 2.96 -13.84
N LYS A 105 0.58 2.46 -14.79
CA LYS A 105 -0.01 3.31 -15.84
C LYS A 105 -1.10 4.25 -15.30
N LYS A 106 -1.55 4.10 -14.05
CA LYS A 106 -2.70 4.85 -13.50
C LYS A 106 -2.42 6.34 -13.37
N LEU A 107 -1.22 6.72 -12.92
CA LEU A 107 -0.85 8.12 -12.70
C LEU A 107 -0.43 8.87 -13.99
N THR A 108 -0.76 8.35 -15.19
CA THR A 108 -0.29 8.90 -16.48
C THR A 108 1.23 9.14 -16.46
N LEU A 109 1.96 8.15 -15.92
CA LEU A 109 3.40 8.22 -15.76
C LEU A 109 4.08 8.19 -17.14
N VAL A 110 5.13 9.00 -17.30
CA VAL A 110 6.07 8.83 -18.41
C VAL A 110 6.98 7.63 -18.14
N SER A 111 7.77 7.23 -19.14
CA SER A 111 8.79 6.17 -19.00
C SER A 111 9.65 6.42 -17.75
N GLY A 112 9.83 5.38 -16.93
CA GLY A 112 10.54 5.45 -15.65
C GLY A 112 9.66 5.71 -14.42
N GLY A 113 8.32 5.72 -14.57
CA GLY A 113 7.42 5.76 -13.41
C GLY A 113 7.28 7.13 -12.76
N VAL A 114 7.48 8.20 -13.53
CA VAL A 114 7.47 9.58 -13.05
C VAL A 114 6.31 10.34 -13.69
N LEU A 115 5.57 11.11 -12.90
CA LEU A 115 4.67 12.15 -13.37
C LEU A 115 5.48 13.41 -13.65
N LYS A 116 5.57 13.88 -14.89
CA LYS A 116 6.26 15.15 -15.18
C LYS A 116 5.62 16.29 -14.39
N THR A 117 6.44 17.22 -13.91
CA THR A 117 5.95 18.41 -13.21
C THR A 117 4.91 19.13 -14.09
N PRO A 118 3.65 19.26 -13.64
CA PRO A 118 2.60 19.92 -14.41
C PRO A 118 2.92 21.37 -14.75
N THR A 119 2.38 21.85 -15.87
CA THR A 119 2.32 23.29 -16.12
C THR A 119 1.27 23.92 -15.20
N PRO A 120 1.29 25.25 -15.01
CA PRO A 120 0.28 25.95 -14.21
C PRO A 120 -1.16 25.69 -14.68
N GLU A 121 -1.36 25.57 -15.99
CA GLU A 121 -2.67 25.35 -16.61
C GLU A 121 -3.24 23.97 -16.29
N ASP A 122 -2.37 22.95 -16.26
CA ASP A 122 -2.75 21.56 -16.01
C ASP A 122 -2.79 21.19 -14.52
N ALA A 123 -2.18 22.01 -13.66
CA ALA A 123 -1.96 21.70 -12.24
C ALA A 123 -3.24 21.29 -11.49
N VAL A 124 -4.36 21.98 -11.76
CA VAL A 124 -5.65 21.69 -11.11
C VAL A 124 -6.21 20.34 -11.58
N ALA A 125 -6.23 20.09 -12.89
CA ALA A 125 -6.79 18.87 -13.46
C ALA A 125 -5.97 17.64 -13.02
N ILE A 126 -4.64 17.74 -13.08
CA ILE A 126 -3.74 16.67 -12.66
C ILE A 126 -3.84 16.42 -11.15
N SER A 127 -3.94 17.46 -10.31
CA SER A 127 -4.11 17.29 -8.86
C SER A 127 -5.41 16.58 -8.49
N LYS A 128 -6.52 16.87 -9.21
CA LYS A 128 -7.79 16.16 -9.05
C LYS A 128 -7.70 14.70 -9.44
N HIS A 129 -7.04 14.40 -10.56
CA HIS A 129 -6.80 13.03 -11.02
C HIS A 129 -5.97 12.23 -10.01
N ILE A 130 -4.90 12.84 -9.47
CA ILE A 130 -4.08 12.24 -8.40
C ILE A 130 -4.96 11.93 -7.18
N ARG A 131 -5.81 12.87 -6.74
CA ARG A 131 -6.71 12.63 -5.62
C ARG A 131 -7.62 11.43 -5.87
N GLN A 132 -8.26 11.36 -7.04
CA GLN A 132 -9.16 10.27 -7.41
C GLN A 132 -8.45 8.91 -7.33
N ILE A 133 -7.25 8.78 -7.92
CA ILE A 133 -6.49 7.53 -7.86
C ILE A 133 -6.09 7.17 -6.43
N ILE A 134 -5.69 8.16 -5.63
CA ILE A 134 -5.35 7.94 -4.23
C ILE A 134 -6.56 7.44 -3.44
N GLU A 135 -7.73 8.04 -3.64
CA GLU A 135 -8.97 7.64 -2.97
C GLU A 135 -9.43 6.23 -3.39
N GLU A 136 -9.38 5.93 -4.69
CA GLU A 136 -9.96 4.70 -5.25
C GLU A 136 -9.03 3.49 -5.11
N ASP A 137 -7.70 3.68 -5.20
CA ASP A 137 -6.76 2.57 -5.27
C ASP A 137 -5.77 2.54 -4.10
N TYR A 138 -5.04 3.63 -3.85
CA TYR A 138 -3.93 3.60 -2.89
C TYR A 138 -4.39 3.61 -1.43
N ILE A 139 -5.37 4.44 -1.06
CA ILE A 139 -5.89 4.48 0.32
C ILE A 139 -6.43 3.12 0.74
N PRO A 140 -7.32 2.46 -0.05
CA PRO A 140 -7.81 1.13 0.31
C PRO A 140 -6.71 0.08 0.47
N LYS A 141 -5.69 0.08 -0.40
CA LYS A 141 -4.54 -0.82 -0.29
C LYS A 141 -3.72 -0.59 0.98
N ILE A 142 -3.40 0.67 1.28
CA ILE A 142 -2.67 1.05 2.50
C ILE A 142 -3.48 0.69 3.74
N ALA A 143 -4.78 0.98 3.73
CA ALA A 143 -5.70 0.64 4.82
C ALA A 143 -5.76 -0.87 5.06
N GLY A 144 -5.86 -1.67 3.99
CA GLY A 144 -5.80 -3.14 4.06
C GLY A 144 -4.49 -3.68 4.63
N CYS A 145 -3.40 -2.89 4.55
CA CYS A 145 -2.13 -3.24 5.18
C CYS A 145 -2.03 -2.90 6.67
N ILE A 146 -2.98 -2.13 7.19
CA ILE A 146 -3.07 -1.76 8.61
C ILE A 146 -4.16 -2.60 9.28
N ILE A 147 -5.33 -2.70 8.65
CA ILE A 147 -6.51 -3.42 9.14
C ILE A 147 -6.99 -4.36 8.03
N ALA A 148 -6.93 -5.65 8.32
CA ALA A 148 -7.30 -6.70 7.42
C ALA A 148 -8.80 -6.61 7.06
N SER A 149 -9.04 -6.44 5.77
CA SER A 149 -10.35 -6.45 5.11
C SER A 149 -10.40 -7.56 4.05
N GLU A 150 -11.58 -7.80 3.45
CA GLU A 150 -11.78 -8.86 2.46
C GLU A 150 -10.85 -8.78 1.24
N ARG A 151 -10.37 -7.57 0.89
CA ARG A 151 -9.43 -7.37 -0.23
C ARG A 151 -7.98 -7.67 0.10
N THR A 152 -7.61 -7.75 1.39
CA THR A 152 -6.21 -7.77 1.85
C THR A 152 -5.42 -8.91 1.23
N ILE A 153 -5.98 -10.12 1.27
CA ILE A 153 -5.33 -11.31 0.72
C ILE A 153 -5.23 -11.22 -0.80
N GLN A 154 -6.28 -10.74 -1.47
CA GLN A 154 -6.27 -10.55 -2.92
C GLN A 154 -5.21 -9.52 -3.36
N ASP A 155 -5.07 -8.41 -2.62
CA ASP A 155 -4.05 -7.39 -2.88
C ASP A 155 -2.64 -7.98 -2.74
N VAL A 156 -2.41 -8.85 -1.74
CA VAL A 156 -1.15 -9.61 -1.62
C VAL A 156 -0.94 -10.52 -2.81
N ASN A 157 -1.96 -11.29 -3.21
CA ASN A 157 -1.86 -12.21 -4.35
C ASN A 157 -1.53 -11.49 -5.66
N ASN A 158 -2.12 -10.30 -5.87
CA ASN A 158 -1.90 -9.48 -7.04
C ASN A 158 -0.49 -8.88 -7.11
N ALA A 159 0.09 -8.51 -5.97
CA ALA A 159 1.39 -7.86 -5.92
C ALA A 159 2.28 -8.33 -4.75
N PRO A 160 2.70 -9.61 -4.68
CA PRO A 160 3.42 -10.13 -3.52
C PRO A 160 4.73 -9.39 -3.21
N ASN A 161 5.39 -8.88 -4.25
CA ASN A 161 6.70 -8.23 -4.14
C ASN A 161 6.68 -6.91 -3.34
N ILE A 162 5.51 -6.31 -3.10
CA ILE A 162 5.41 -5.09 -2.30
C ILE A 162 5.36 -5.37 -0.80
N TYR A 163 5.28 -6.64 -0.39
CA TYR A 163 5.24 -7.06 1.02
C TYR A 163 6.58 -7.67 1.42
N ALA A 164 7.10 -7.34 2.62
CA ALA A 164 8.38 -7.84 3.11
C ALA A 164 8.45 -9.38 3.09
N TYR A 165 7.44 -10.01 3.69
CA TYR A 165 7.28 -11.45 3.78
C TYR A 165 5.81 -11.80 3.50
N PRO A 166 5.43 -12.09 2.24
CA PRO A 166 4.01 -12.16 1.85
C PRO A 166 3.22 -13.24 2.61
N ALA A 167 3.78 -14.42 2.84
CA ALA A 167 3.11 -15.49 3.58
C ALA A 167 2.88 -15.12 5.06
N ILE A 168 3.91 -14.60 5.75
CA ILE A 168 3.80 -14.08 7.11
C ILE A 168 2.75 -12.96 7.19
N PHE A 169 2.76 -12.06 6.22
CA PHE A 169 1.78 -10.98 6.17
C PHE A 169 0.34 -11.51 6.06
N ILE A 170 0.09 -12.50 5.18
CA ILE A 170 -1.23 -13.13 5.02
C ILE A 170 -1.66 -13.81 6.33
N HIS A 171 -0.77 -14.59 6.95
CA HIS A 171 -1.03 -15.21 8.25
C HIS A 171 -1.46 -14.17 9.29
N CYS A 172 -0.69 -13.10 9.44
CA CYS A 172 -1.00 -12.02 10.38
C CYS A 172 -2.32 -11.30 10.05
N ALA A 173 -2.66 -11.13 8.77
CA ALA A 173 -3.93 -10.56 8.36
C ALA A 173 -5.11 -11.49 8.75
N ILE A 174 -4.96 -12.81 8.57
CA ILE A 174 -5.97 -13.81 8.97
C ILE A 174 -6.11 -13.84 10.50
N MET A 175 -4.99 -13.82 11.24
CA MET A 175 -5.02 -13.74 12.71
C MET A 175 -5.77 -12.50 13.21
N GLN A 176 -5.61 -11.36 12.54
CA GLN A 176 -6.33 -10.13 12.89
C GLN A 176 -7.82 -10.20 12.52
N ASN A 177 -8.17 -10.82 11.38
CA ASN A 177 -9.54 -10.95 10.90
C ASN A 177 -9.76 -12.32 10.22
N PRO A 178 -10.13 -13.37 10.98
CA PRO A 178 -10.25 -14.72 10.44
C PRO A 178 -11.26 -14.86 9.29
N LYS A 179 -12.25 -13.96 9.20
CA LYS A 179 -13.30 -13.98 8.17
C LYS A 179 -12.79 -13.73 6.75
N ILE A 180 -11.58 -13.18 6.60
CA ILE A 180 -10.98 -12.96 5.28
C ILE A 180 -10.40 -14.25 4.69
N SER A 181 -10.26 -15.29 5.51
CA SER A 181 -9.76 -16.60 5.11
C SER A 181 -10.82 -17.32 4.27
N LYS A 182 -10.73 -17.19 2.93
CA LYS A 182 -11.60 -17.89 1.99
C LYS A 182 -10.84 -19.05 1.37
N LYS A 183 -11.38 -20.27 1.46
CA LYS A 183 -10.71 -21.52 1.04
C LYS A 183 -10.13 -21.47 -0.38
N ASP A 184 -10.90 -20.98 -1.34
CA ASP A 184 -10.46 -20.91 -2.74
C ASP A 184 -9.30 -19.93 -2.93
N LEU A 185 -9.36 -18.78 -2.26
CA LEU A 185 -8.29 -17.79 -2.28
C LEU A 185 -7.02 -18.31 -1.60
N LEU A 186 -7.15 -19.06 -0.50
CA LEU A 186 -6.00 -19.72 0.15
C LEU A 186 -5.32 -20.74 -0.77
N LYS A 187 -6.09 -21.55 -1.51
CA LYS A 187 -5.52 -22.49 -2.48
C LYS A 187 -4.71 -21.77 -3.56
N GLU A 188 -5.20 -20.64 -4.07
CA GLU A 188 -4.47 -19.82 -5.04
C GLU A 188 -3.14 -19.33 -4.46
N ILE A 189 -3.14 -18.83 -3.23
CA ILE A 189 -1.93 -18.34 -2.54
C ILE A 189 -0.89 -19.44 -2.38
N LEU A 190 -1.29 -20.62 -1.93
CA LEU A 190 -0.38 -21.74 -1.68
C LEU A 190 0.29 -22.22 -2.97
N SER A 191 -0.34 -21.99 -4.13
CA SER A 191 0.26 -22.27 -5.44
C SER A 191 1.20 -21.16 -5.96
N ASN A 192 1.19 -19.98 -5.33
CA ASN A 192 1.91 -18.80 -5.80
C ASN A 192 3.35 -18.74 -5.24
N LYS A 193 4.32 -19.09 -6.08
CA LYS A 193 5.77 -19.09 -5.75
C LYS A 193 6.36 -17.72 -5.40
N LYS A 194 5.65 -16.61 -5.65
CA LYS A 194 6.08 -15.28 -5.19
C LYS A 194 5.67 -15.01 -3.74
N ILE A 195 4.72 -15.78 -3.23
CA ILE A 195 4.25 -15.75 -1.84
C ILE A 195 4.95 -16.82 -1.02
N ILE A 196 4.89 -18.08 -1.48
CA ILE A 196 5.56 -19.23 -0.87
C ILE A 196 7.01 -19.24 -1.33
N LYS A 197 7.92 -18.79 -0.47
CA LYS A 197 9.36 -18.69 -0.73
C LYS A 197 10.16 -19.78 -0.04
N ASP A 198 9.67 -20.27 1.10
CA ASP A 198 10.18 -21.44 1.78
C ASP A 198 9.01 -22.39 2.07
N ASN A 199 9.00 -23.56 1.43
CA ASN A 199 7.87 -24.48 1.55
C ASN A 199 7.67 -24.98 2.98
N ASN A 200 8.73 -25.22 3.74
CA ASN A 200 8.59 -25.79 5.08
C ASN A 200 7.96 -24.75 6.01
N PHE A 201 8.47 -23.52 5.97
CA PHE A 201 8.01 -22.46 6.84
C PHE A 201 6.67 -21.84 6.39
N ASP A 202 6.54 -21.48 5.12
CA ASP A 202 5.36 -20.73 4.64
C ASP A 202 4.12 -21.62 4.50
N LEU A 203 4.25 -22.91 4.14
CA LEU A 203 3.11 -23.82 4.05
C LEU A 203 2.60 -24.18 5.45
N GLU A 204 3.49 -24.53 6.39
CA GLU A 204 3.10 -24.80 7.79
C GLU A 204 2.30 -23.65 8.39
N LEU A 205 2.67 -22.41 8.06
CA LEU A 205 2.02 -21.20 8.54
C LEU A 205 0.60 -21.00 7.98
N LEU A 206 0.34 -21.44 6.75
CA LEU A 206 -0.88 -21.12 5.99
C LEU A 206 -1.84 -22.30 5.80
N GLU A 207 -1.34 -23.54 5.75
CA GLU A 207 -2.17 -24.74 5.54
C GLU A 207 -3.11 -24.99 6.73
N SER A 208 -2.72 -24.58 7.94
CA SER A 208 -3.58 -24.65 9.14
C SER A 208 -4.96 -23.99 8.95
N TYR A 209 -5.08 -23.02 8.04
CA TYR A 209 -6.33 -22.34 7.73
C TYR A 209 -7.20 -23.05 6.70
N LEU A 210 -6.68 -24.05 5.98
CA LEU A 210 -7.48 -24.89 5.08
C LEU A 210 -8.26 -25.97 5.83
N ASP A 211 -7.69 -26.49 6.91
CA ASP A 211 -8.26 -27.59 7.70
C ASP A 211 -9.30 -27.10 8.72
N GLY A 212 -9.16 -25.87 9.21
CA GLY A 212 -10.03 -25.27 10.23
C GLY A 212 -11.44 -24.86 9.77
N GLN A 213 -11.81 -25.07 8.49
CA GLN A 213 -13.16 -24.76 7.96
C GLN A 213 -14.05 -26.00 7.74
N LEU A 214 -13.67 -27.16 8.30
CA LEU A 214 -14.46 -28.39 8.24
C LEU A 214 -15.47 -28.55 9.41
N THR A 215 -15.55 -27.57 10.30
CA THR A 215 -16.51 -27.56 11.42
C THR A 215 -17.27 -26.24 11.47
N ASP A 216 -18.26 -26.11 10.58
CA ASP A 216 -19.46 -25.28 10.76
C ASP A 216 -20.62 -25.95 10.01
#